data_AF-A0A418R0N1-F1
#
_entry.id   AF-A0A418R0N1-F1
#
_cell.length_a   1.000
_cell.length_b   1.000
_cell.length_c   1.000
_cell.angle_alpha   90.00
_cell.angle_beta   90.00
_cell.angle_gamma   90.00
#
_symmetry.space_group_name_H-M   'P 1'
#
loop_
_entity.id
_entity.type
_entity.pdbx_description
1 polymer ?
#
loop_
_entity_poly.entity_id
_entity_poly.type
_entity_poly.pdbx_seq_one_letter_code
_entity_poly.pdbx_strand_id
1 'polypeptide(L)'
;MDTLPDRAYYYEKLGLHPWHWHHRQPPQLVRQLAARHLLATFFDWQRQLRAQPEPFYLALWLVKGREFAHSSQVVVGMGSKRARYRNTHGEPDPTGPPLPPEYWQLPGAGALTWTTHPWQTFLDAFDYPTGWPAWAFANPHYDYVHEDGSRYLVVQTSWVWVGQLAEIGASAE
;
A
#
# COMPACT_ATOMS: atom_id res chain seq x y z
N MET A 1 -21.58 2.48 -30.40
CA MET A 1 -21.13 2.72 -29.02
C MET A 1 -19.66 2.37 -28.99
N ASP A 2 -18.78 3.35 -28.96
CA ASP A 2 -17.35 3.10 -28.93
C ASP A 2 -16.92 2.66 -27.53
N THR A 3 -16.44 1.43 -27.41
CA THR A 3 -15.81 0.95 -26.19
C THR A 3 -14.46 1.62 -26.04
N LEU A 4 -14.40 2.70 -25.26
CA LEU A 4 -13.14 3.29 -24.82
C LEU A 4 -12.25 2.19 -24.21
N PRO A 5 -10.96 2.09 -24.59
CA PRO A 5 -10.13 0.97 -24.21
C PRO A 5 -9.84 0.94 -22.69
N ASP A 6 -9.52 -0.25 -22.18
CA ASP A 6 -9.30 -0.60 -20.75
C ASP A 6 -8.03 0.02 -20.11
N ARG A 7 -7.67 1.23 -20.55
CA ARG A 7 -6.55 2.06 -20.09
C ARG A 7 -7.00 3.45 -19.62
N ALA A 8 -8.26 3.82 -19.83
CA ALA A 8 -8.76 5.19 -19.76
C ALA A 8 -9.27 5.68 -18.39
N TYR A 9 -8.61 5.35 -17.27
CA TYR A 9 -8.99 5.85 -15.93
C TYR A 9 -7.80 6.32 -15.07
N TYR A 10 -8.06 7.38 -14.31
CA TYR A 10 -7.09 8.12 -13.51
C TYR A 10 -6.66 7.35 -12.24
N TYR A 11 -5.38 7.51 -11.88
CA TYR A 11 -4.84 7.16 -10.58
C TYR A 11 -3.68 8.09 -10.24
N GLU A 12 -3.46 8.36 -8.96
CA GLU A 12 -2.32 9.13 -8.48
C GLU A 12 -1.72 8.46 -7.24
N LYS A 13 -0.40 8.63 -7.07
CA LYS A 13 0.38 8.07 -5.96
C LYS A 13 1.38 9.13 -5.48
N LEU A 14 1.16 9.67 -4.28
CA LEU A 14 2.16 10.52 -3.63
C LEU A 14 2.96 9.70 -2.62
N GLY A 15 4.15 9.25 -3.03
CA GLY A 15 5.15 8.62 -2.17
C GLY A 15 6.26 9.57 -1.75
N LEU A 16 7.18 9.12 -0.90
CA LEU A 16 8.24 9.94 -0.29
C LEU A 16 9.48 10.15 -1.20
N HIS A 17 9.28 10.17 -2.52
CA HIS A 17 10.35 10.42 -3.50
C HIS A 17 10.81 11.90 -3.42
N PRO A 18 12.12 12.23 -3.52
CA PRO A 18 13.26 11.41 -3.94
C PRO A 18 14.14 10.91 -2.77
N TRP A 19 13.59 10.69 -1.57
CA TRP A 19 14.38 10.43 -0.36
C TRP A 19 14.89 8.98 -0.25
N HIS A 20 15.89 8.63 -1.09
CA HIS A 20 16.55 7.31 -1.07
C HIS A 20 17.36 7.06 0.21
N TRP A 21 16.78 6.30 1.15
CA TRP A 21 17.45 5.88 2.38
C TRP A 21 18.09 4.48 2.22
N HIS A 22 19.31 4.44 1.66
CA HIS A 22 20.04 3.19 1.39
C HIS A 22 20.12 2.25 2.61
N HIS A 23 19.39 1.13 2.53
CA HIS A 23 19.41 -0.04 3.43
C HIS A 23 19.18 0.24 4.93
N ARG A 24 18.74 1.45 5.30
CA ARG A 24 18.49 1.86 6.69
C ARG A 24 17.08 2.47 6.79
N GLN A 25 16.31 2.02 7.77
CA GLN A 25 15.04 2.66 8.11
C GLN A 25 15.31 4.14 8.52
N PRO A 26 14.57 5.13 8.00
CA PRO A 26 14.80 6.52 8.37
C PRO A 26 14.58 6.75 9.88
N PRO A 27 15.25 7.74 10.52
CA PRO A 27 15.06 8.06 11.93
C PRO A 27 13.59 8.32 12.26
N GLN A 28 13.14 7.94 13.47
CA GLN A 28 11.71 8.01 13.85
C GLN A 28 11.07 9.38 13.54
N LEU A 29 11.73 10.48 13.92
CA LEU A 29 11.25 11.84 13.64
C LEU A 29 11.03 12.11 12.15
N VAL A 30 11.91 11.61 11.27
CA VAL A 30 11.74 11.71 9.81
C VAL A 30 10.51 10.90 9.36
N ARG A 31 10.33 9.68 9.89
CA ARG A 31 9.15 8.86 9.57
C ARG A 31 7.84 9.51 10.05
N GLN A 32 7.87 10.17 11.20
CA GLN A 32 6.72 10.91 11.74
C GLN A 32 6.39 12.15 10.92
N LEU A 33 7.39 12.93 10.50
CA LEU A 33 7.20 14.08 9.61
C LEU A 33 6.64 13.63 8.23
N ALA A 34 7.19 12.56 7.68
CA ALA A 34 6.73 11.95 6.43
C ALA A 34 5.28 11.42 6.55
N ALA A 35 4.97 10.62 7.57
CA ALA A 35 3.62 10.11 7.79
C ALA A 35 2.61 11.24 8.08
N ARG A 36 3.02 12.32 8.76
CA ARG A 36 2.18 13.52 8.96
C ARG A 36 1.91 14.25 7.64
N HIS A 37 2.88 14.32 6.73
CA HIS A 37 2.65 14.87 5.39
C HIS A 37 1.68 14.01 4.58
N LEU A 38 1.88 12.68 4.57
CA LEU A 38 0.96 11.76 3.88
C LEU A 38 -0.45 11.79 4.47
N LEU A 39 -0.61 11.92 5.80
CA LEU A 39 -1.92 12.14 6.45
C LEU A 39 -2.57 13.45 5.99
N ALA A 40 -1.82 14.57 5.94
CA ALA A 40 -2.34 15.84 5.45
C ALA A 40 -2.80 15.73 3.98
N THR A 41 -1.96 15.16 3.10
CA THR A 41 -2.32 14.89 1.70
C THR A 41 -3.57 14.00 1.60
N PHE A 42 -3.69 12.95 2.41
CA PHE A 42 -4.90 12.10 2.43
C PHE A 42 -6.16 12.91 2.73
N PHE A 43 -6.16 13.77 3.76
CA PHE A 43 -7.34 14.58 4.09
C PHE A 43 -7.62 15.71 3.09
N ASP A 44 -6.58 16.31 2.49
CA ASP A 44 -6.73 17.29 1.42
C ASP A 44 -7.27 16.66 0.13
N TRP A 45 -6.80 15.47 -0.25
CA TRP A 45 -7.34 14.69 -1.36
C TRP A 45 -8.78 14.24 -1.07
N GLN A 46 -9.06 13.70 0.12
CA GLN A 46 -10.42 13.31 0.52
C GLN A 46 -11.42 14.45 0.41
N ARG A 47 -11.03 15.68 0.79
CA ARG A 47 -11.87 16.87 0.66
C ARG A 47 -12.18 17.21 -0.80
N GLN A 48 -11.21 17.09 -1.70
CA GLN A 48 -11.35 17.37 -3.13
C GLN A 48 -12.14 16.27 -3.86
N LEU A 49 -11.86 15.01 -3.55
CA LEU A 49 -12.48 13.83 -4.15
C LEU A 49 -13.96 13.70 -3.76
N ARG A 50 -14.34 14.11 -2.55
CA ARG A 50 -15.76 14.21 -2.11
C ARG A 50 -16.62 15.18 -2.92
N ALA A 51 -16.03 16.08 -3.71
CA ALA A 51 -16.75 16.96 -4.62
C ALA A 51 -16.95 16.35 -6.03
N GLN A 52 -16.39 15.16 -6.29
CA GLN A 52 -16.52 14.46 -7.58
C GLN A 52 -17.72 13.51 -7.56
N PRO A 53 -18.43 13.32 -8.70
CA PRO A 53 -19.54 12.38 -8.80
C PRO A 53 -19.09 10.91 -8.94
N GLU A 54 -17.80 10.65 -9.28
CA GLU A 54 -17.31 9.29 -9.46
C GLU A 54 -16.84 8.66 -8.13
N PRO A 55 -17.31 7.45 -7.76
CA PRO A 55 -16.91 6.79 -6.51
C PRO A 55 -15.48 6.23 -6.56
N PHE A 56 -14.59 6.80 -5.76
CA PHE A 56 -13.15 6.53 -5.73
C PHE A 56 -12.71 5.58 -4.59
N TYR A 57 -11.53 4.99 -4.73
CA TYR A 57 -10.75 4.42 -3.62
C TYR A 57 -9.71 5.46 -3.19
N LEU A 58 -9.56 5.68 -1.89
CA LEU A 58 -8.47 6.46 -1.30
C LEU A 58 -7.92 5.71 -0.08
N ALA A 59 -6.60 5.59 0.01
CA ALA A 59 -5.93 5.00 1.16
C ALA A 59 -4.56 5.66 1.43
N LEU A 60 -4.16 5.62 2.69
CA LEU A 60 -2.80 5.90 3.16
C LEU A 60 -2.11 4.56 3.45
N TRP A 61 -0.99 4.28 2.78
CA TRP A 61 -0.16 3.11 3.04
C TRP A 61 1.10 3.54 3.81
N LEU A 62 1.39 2.89 4.94
CA LEU A 62 2.63 3.06 5.70
C LEU A 62 3.34 1.70 5.79
N VAL A 63 4.54 1.57 5.21
CA VAL A 63 5.26 0.29 5.14
C VAL A 63 6.33 0.21 6.24
N LYS A 64 6.42 -0.93 6.93
CA LYS A 64 7.36 -1.15 8.04
C LYS A 64 8.81 -1.32 7.53
N GLY A 65 9.77 -0.79 8.28
CA GLY A 65 11.19 -1.06 8.08
C GLY A 65 11.85 -0.22 6.98
N ARG A 66 12.66 -0.85 6.13
CA ARG A 66 13.48 -0.19 5.09
C ARG A 66 12.61 0.40 3.97
N GLU A 67 11.58 -0.33 3.55
CA GLU A 67 10.68 0.09 2.47
C GLU A 67 9.77 1.28 2.83
N PHE A 68 9.81 1.78 4.07
CA PHE A 68 9.05 2.95 4.49
C PHE A 68 9.22 4.14 3.53
N ALA A 69 10.45 4.45 3.12
CA ALA A 69 10.74 5.59 2.24
C ALA A 69 10.33 5.35 0.78
N HIS A 70 10.33 4.11 0.32
CA HIS A 70 10.06 3.76 -1.09
C HIS A 70 8.61 3.39 -1.36
N SER A 71 7.86 2.97 -0.34
CA SER A 71 6.55 2.36 -0.51
C SER A 71 5.44 2.93 0.38
N SER A 72 5.75 3.78 1.37
CA SER A 72 4.71 4.56 2.06
C SER A 72 4.21 5.69 1.17
N GLN A 73 2.91 5.79 0.98
CA GLN A 73 2.29 6.66 -0.03
C GLN A 73 0.80 6.90 0.24
N VAL A 74 0.23 7.98 -0.30
CA VAL A 74 -1.22 8.11 -0.50
C VAL A 74 -1.55 7.59 -1.90
N VAL A 75 -2.61 6.76 -2.01
CA VAL A 75 -3.08 6.19 -3.28
C VAL A 75 -4.53 6.54 -3.53
N VAL A 76 -4.83 7.07 -4.72
CA VAL A 76 -6.19 7.24 -5.23
C VAL A 76 -6.42 6.39 -6.48
N GLY A 77 -7.61 5.80 -6.61
CA GLY A 77 -8.00 5.03 -7.80
C GLY A 77 -9.47 5.19 -8.16
N MET A 78 -9.73 5.57 -9.41
CA MET A 78 -11.05 5.68 -10.05
C MET A 78 -11.27 4.52 -11.04
N GLY A 79 -12.49 4.35 -11.54
CA GLY A 79 -12.87 3.30 -12.49
C GLY A 79 -12.33 1.90 -12.14
N SER A 80 -11.71 1.23 -13.11
CA SER A 80 -11.10 -0.10 -12.91
C SER A 80 -9.92 -0.11 -11.92
N LYS A 81 -9.25 1.03 -11.68
CA LYS A 81 -8.15 1.12 -10.69
C LYS A 81 -8.66 1.01 -9.25
N ARG A 82 -9.92 1.38 -9.00
CA ARG A 82 -10.58 1.25 -7.69
C ARG A 82 -10.57 -0.18 -7.16
N ALA A 83 -10.94 -1.15 -8.00
CA ALA A 83 -10.93 -2.57 -7.66
C ALA A 83 -9.49 -3.10 -7.49
N ARG A 84 -8.58 -2.72 -8.40
CA ARG A 84 -7.16 -3.10 -8.31
C ARG A 84 -6.54 -2.69 -6.97
N TYR A 85 -6.74 -1.45 -6.51
CA TYR A 85 -6.15 -1.00 -5.26
C TYR A 85 -6.82 -1.58 -4.01
N ARG A 86 -8.15 -1.79 -4.02
CA ARG A 86 -8.84 -2.51 -2.93
C ARG A 86 -8.23 -3.91 -2.71
N ASN A 87 -7.82 -4.57 -3.78
CA ASN A 87 -7.31 -5.95 -3.73
C ASN A 87 -5.77 -6.06 -3.71
N THR A 88 -5.01 -4.94 -3.71
CA THR A 88 -3.54 -4.96 -3.92
C THR A 88 -2.75 -5.62 -2.78
N HIS A 89 -3.31 -5.75 -1.59
CA HIS A 89 -2.66 -6.35 -0.42
C HIS A 89 -3.39 -7.61 0.11
N GLY A 90 -4.33 -8.16 -0.67
CA GLY A 90 -5.21 -9.24 -0.22
C GLY A 90 -6.04 -8.84 1.01
N GLU A 91 -6.49 -9.85 1.76
CA GLU A 91 -7.25 -9.64 3.01
C GLU A 91 -6.36 -9.07 4.13
N PRO A 92 -6.94 -8.34 5.10
CA PRO A 92 -6.27 -7.97 6.34
C PRO A 92 -5.83 -9.20 7.15
N ASP A 93 -4.65 -9.13 7.76
CA ASP A 93 -4.18 -10.13 8.71
C ASP A 93 -4.38 -9.62 10.15
N PRO A 94 -5.33 -10.19 10.92
CA PRO A 94 -5.59 -9.78 12.31
C PRO A 94 -4.51 -10.24 13.29
N THR A 95 -3.57 -11.09 12.87
CA THR A 95 -2.38 -11.47 13.65
C THR A 95 -1.18 -10.54 13.39
N GLY A 96 -1.27 -9.70 12.35
CA GLY A 96 -0.27 -8.70 12.02
C GLY A 96 -0.10 -7.65 13.13
N PRO A 97 1.08 -6.98 13.20
CA PRO A 97 1.34 -5.97 14.23
C PRO A 97 0.37 -4.78 14.13
N PRO A 98 -0.04 -4.17 15.26
CA PRO A 98 -0.82 -2.94 15.24
C PRO A 98 -0.03 -1.77 14.64
N LEU A 99 -0.73 -0.69 14.28
CA LEU A 99 -0.07 0.55 13.82
C LEU A 99 0.90 1.05 14.90
N PRO A 100 2.17 1.37 14.57
CA PRO A 100 3.15 1.82 15.54
C PRO A 100 2.70 3.09 16.28
N PRO A 101 2.93 3.21 17.61
CA PRO A 101 2.48 4.35 18.40
C PRO A 101 2.96 5.69 17.87
N GLU A 102 4.15 5.76 17.26
CA GLU A 102 4.69 6.98 16.66
C GLU A 102 3.86 7.51 15.48
N TYR A 103 3.02 6.67 14.86
CA TYR A 103 2.09 7.05 13.79
C TYR A 103 0.66 7.23 14.31
N TRP A 104 0.21 6.38 15.25
CA TRP A 104 -1.12 6.49 15.88
C TRP A 104 -1.34 7.85 16.58
N GLN A 105 -0.27 8.41 17.15
CA GLN A 105 -0.30 9.72 17.83
C GLN A 105 -0.30 10.93 16.87
N LEU A 106 -0.25 10.72 15.54
CA LEU A 106 -0.21 11.82 14.58
C LEU A 106 -1.62 12.43 14.35
N PRO A 107 -1.72 13.77 14.15
CA PRO A 107 -3.00 14.41 13.84
C PRO A 107 -3.72 13.75 12.66
N GLY A 108 -4.99 13.39 12.87
CA GLY A 108 -5.83 12.72 11.87
C GLY A 108 -5.66 11.20 11.78
N ALA A 109 -4.60 10.59 12.34
CA ALA A 109 -4.39 9.13 12.25
C ALA A 109 -5.54 8.33 12.88
N GLY A 110 -6.01 8.73 14.05
CA GLY A 110 -7.15 8.11 14.75
C GLY A 110 -8.53 8.37 14.12
N ALA A 111 -8.61 9.13 13.02
CA ALA A 111 -9.84 9.25 12.22
C ALA A 111 -9.90 8.22 11.08
N LEU A 112 -8.85 7.44 10.86
CA LEU A 112 -8.82 6.34 9.89
C LEU A 112 -9.03 5.00 10.58
N THR A 113 -9.76 4.10 9.94
CA THR A 113 -9.70 2.66 10.19
C THR A 113 -8.40 2.15 9.59
N TRP A 114 -7.61 1.41 10.37
CA TRP A 114 -6.33 0.85 9.95
C TRP A 114 -6.42 -0.67 9.88
N THR A 115 -6.08 -1.24 8.73
CA THR A 115 -5.85 -2.68 8.56
C THR A 115 -4.36 -2.97 8.39
N THR A 116 -3.91 -4.12 8.87
CA THR A 116 -2.53 -4.60 8.67
C THR A 116 -2.53 -5.69 7.62
N HIS A 117 -1.60 -5.63 6.67
CA HIS A 117 -1.44 -6.65 5.63
C HIS A 117 0.04 -7.07 5.49
N PRO A 118 0.32 -8.32 5.08
CA PRO A 118 1.66 -8.75 4.68
C PRO A 118 2.23 -7.83 3.59
N TRP A 119 3.44 -7.30 3.80
CA TRP A 119 4.17 -6.65 2.71
C TRP A 119 5.05 -7.68 2.02
N GLN A 120 4.78 -7.91 0.74
CA GLN A 120 5.40 -8.98 -0.04
C GLN A 120 6.39 -8.44 -1.07
N THR A 121 7.38 -9.25 -1.41
CA THR A 121 8.35 -9.02 -2.47
C THR A 121 8.34 -10.24 -3.39
N PHE A 122 8.29 -9.99 -4.70
CA PHE A 122 8.34 -11.01 -5.74
C PHE A 122 9.79 -11.16 -6.18
N LEU A 123 10.36 -12.36 -6.06
CA LEU A 123 11.68 -12.69 -6.57
C LEU A 123 11.51 -13.43 -7.90
N ASP A 124 12.01 -12.87 -9.01
CA ASP A 124 11.91 -13.48 -10.33
C ASP A 124 12.91 -14.63 -10.48
N ALA A 125 12.49 -15.78 -11.02
CA ALA A 125 13.39 -16.91 -11.27
C ALA A 125 14.54 -16.56 -12.23
N PHE A 126 14.38 -15.54 -13.09
CA PHE A 126 15.42 -15.04 -13.97
C PHE A 126 16.60 -14.40 -13.21
N ASP A 127 16.33 -13.69 -12.11
CA ASP A 127 17.36 -13.07 -11.26
C ASP A 127 18.10 -14.11 -10.38
N TYR A 128 17.49 -15.29 -10.18
CA TYR A 128 18.00 -16.36 -9.31
C TYR A 128 18.15 -17.71 -10.05
N PRO A 129 18.95 -17.77 -11.14
CA PRO A 129 19.04 -18.94 -12.03
C PRO A 129 19.66 -20.19 -11.37
N THR A 130 20.33 -20.02 -10.23
CA THR A 130 20.90 -21.09 -9.40
C THR A 130 19.97 -21.50 -8.24
N GLY A 131 18.74 -20.99 -8.19
CA GLY A 131 17.79 -21.20 -7.10
C GLY A 131 17.69 -20.03 -6.12
N TRP A 132 16.60 -20.03 -5.36
CA TRP A 132 16.19 -18.93 -4.47
C TRP A 132 17.20 -18.64 -3.34
N PRO A 133 17.36 -17.38 -2.92
CA PRO A 133 18.34 -17.00 -1.91
C PRO A 133 17.89 -17.44 -0.51
N ALA A 134 18.82 -17.93 0.32
CA ALA A 134 18.51 -18.55 1.61
C ALA A 134 17.68 -17.68 2.58
N TRP A 135 17.76 -16.34 2.48
CA TRP A 135 16.97 -15.42 3.30
C TRP A 135 15.46 -15.46 2.98
N ALA A 136 15.08 -15.84 1.75
CA ALA A 136 13.68 -15.92 1.34
C ALA A 136 12.94 -17.02 2.12
N PHE A 137 13.56 -18.19 2.25
CA PHE A 137 13.03 -19.33 3.00
C PHE A 137 12.94 -19.09 4.52
N ALA A 138 13.64 -18.08 5.05
CA ALA A 138 13.57 -17.70 6.47
C ALA A 138 12.32 -16.86 6.82
N ASN A 139 11.47 -16.55 5.83
CA ASN A 139 10.23 -15.78 5.99
C ASN A 139 9.05 -16.56 5.36
N PRO A 140 7.78 -16.22 5.66
CA PRO A 140 6.63 -16.81 4.96
C PRO A 140 6.71 -16.56 3.44
N HIS A 141 6.54 -17.62 2.64
CA HIS A 141 6.71 -17.57 1.19
C HIS A 141 5.84 -18.60 0.45
N TYR A 142 5.65 -18.40 -0.86
CA TYR A 142 5.03 -19.38 -1.76
C TYR A 142 5.49 -19.18 -3.21
N ASP A 143 5.54 -20.27 -3.98
CA ASP A 143 5.70 -20.21 -5.44
C ASP A 143 4.45 -19.58 -6.09
N TYR A 144 4.69 -18.64 -7.00
CA TYR A 144 3.67 -18.05 -7.88
C TYR A 144 4.09 -18.22 -9.34
N VAL A 145 3.13 -18.53 -10.20
CA VAL A 145 3.31 -18.59 -11.66
C VAL A 145 2.39 -17.55 -12.27
N HIS A 146 2.96 -16.63 -13.03
CA HIS A 146 2.23 -15.56 -13.71
C HIS A 146 1.67 -16.07 -15.06
N GLU A 147 0.78 -15.31 -15.70
CA GLU A 147 0.01 -15.74 -16.89
C GLU A 147 0.87 -16.03 -18.14
N ASP A 148 2.08 -15.49 -18.19
CA ASP A 148 3.11 -15.72 -19.21
C ASP A 148 3.98 -16.96 -18.92
N GLY A 149 3.76 -17.64 -17.80
CA GLY A 149 4.57 -18.75 -17.31
C GLY A 149 5.79 -18.35 -16.48
N SER A 150 6.02 -17.04 -16.28
CA SER A 150 7.12 -16.54 -15.45
C SER A 150 6.94 -16.98 -13.99
N ARG A 151 8.02 -17.48 -13.38
CA ARG A 151 8.01 -18.04 -12.02
C ARG A 151 8.57 -17.06 -11.01
N TYR A 152 7.84 -16.90 -9.91
CA TYR A 152 8.21 -16.02 -8.81
C TYR A 152 8.20 -16.78 -7.49
N LEU A 153 9.13 -16.46 -6.58
CA LEU A 153 8.94 -16.72 -5.16
C LEU A 153 8.38 -15.45 -4.53
N VAL A 154 7.14 -15.51 -4.03
CA VAL A 154 6.54 -14.42 -3.26
C VAL A 154 6.94 -14.60 -1.81
N VAL A 155 7.59 -13.59 -1.24
CA VAL A 155 8.13 -13.62 0.13
C VAL A 155 7.54 -12.47 0.93
N GLN A 156 6.99 -12.73 2.12
CA GLN A 156 6.64 -11.68 3.06
C GLN A 156 7.92 -11.08 3.66
N THR A 157 8.29 -9.87 3.23
CA THR A 157 9.50 -9.17 3.69
C THR A 157 9.22 -8.16 4.79
N SER A 158 7.96 -7.73 4.96
CA SER A 158 7.59 -6.76 6.00
C SER A 158 6.07 -6.78 6.27
N TRP A 159 5.55 -5.66 6.78
CA TRP A 159 4.12 -5.37 6.97
C TRP A 159 3.79 -3.99 6.41
N VAL A 160 2.55 -3.81 5.93
CA VAL A 160 1.98 -2.51 5.57
C VAL A 160 0.72 -2.26 6.40
N TRP A 161 0.57 -1.02 6.87
CA TRP A 161 -0.66 -0.53 7.47
C TRP A 161 -1.41 0.33 6.44
N VAL A 162 -2.66 -0.04 6.19
CA VAL A 162 -3.55 0.60 5.22
C VAL A 162 -4.60 1.38 6.02
N GLY A 163 -4.47 2.70 6.02
CA GLY A 163 -5.40 3.63 6.66
C GLY A 163 -6.43 4.12 5.65
N GLN A 164 -7.71 3.89 5.93
CA GLN A 164 -8.83 4.39 5.14
C GLN A 164 -9.85 5.06 6.06
N LEU A 165 -10.65 5.99 5.54
CA LEU A 165 -11.88 6.37 6.24
C LEU A 165 -12.84 5.18 6.14
N ALA A 166 -13.55 4.90 7.24
CA ALA A 166 -14.64 3.92 7.21
C ALA A 166 -15.61 4.28 6.08
N GLU A 167 -16.00 3.29 5.26
CA GLU A 167 -17.11 3.45 4.34
C GLU A 167 -18.36 3.74 5.19
N ILE A 168 -18.84 4.99 5.16
CA ILE A 168 -20.13 5.34 5.75
C ILE A 168 -21.14 4.47 5.01
N GLY A 169 -21.74 3.54 5.76
CA GLY A 169 -22.32 2.34 5.17
C GLY A 169 -23.28 2.65 4.04
N ALA A 170 -23.20 1.87 2.97
CA ALA A 170 -24.37 1.58 2.16
C ALA A 170 -25.37 0.85 3.05
N SER A 171 -26.21 1.62 3.76
CA SER A 171 -27.39 1.10 4.43
C SER A 171 -28.20 0.33 3.40
N ALA A 172 -28.45 -0.95 3.66
CA ALA A 172 -29.28 -1.75 2.78
C ALA A 172 -30.72 -1.21 2.81
N GLU A 173 -31.22 -0.86 1.63
CA GLU A 173 -32.65 -0.95 1.28
C GLU A 173 -32.98 -2.40 0.87
#